data_AF-A0A964VN38-F1
#
_entry.id   AF-A0A964VN38-F1
#
_cell.length_a   1.000
_cell.length_b   1.000
_cell.length_c   1.000
_cell.angle_alpha   90.00
_cell.angle_beta   90.00
_cell.angle_gamma   90.00
#
_symmetry.space_group_name_H-M   'P 1'
#
loop_
_entity.id
_entity.type
_entity.pdbx_description
1 polymer ?
#
loop_
_entity_poly.entity_id
_entity_poly.type
_entity_poly.pdbx_seq_one_letter_code
_entity_poly.pdbx_strand_id
1 'polypeptide(L)'
;MEKQPTRSFEPQEQFKDYQFGLIDPRSIPEAKVANEKLFENPYGVLGIEVTIPAYAEKCTLGNIDPQHSDGNVDLAAIEVAQTLEVPPSGASMVTVRADIDALGAMALLKHRASGGEVTSEMIARIQNIASSDKFARGGWPGKTDLPSKEQPWPKSGSASETESLAAIAARVMDFKAPLADRMKSVEEYLTTGTEPAGYREKVEAERADMAAALEKGAIKIEMFAGGNIAYVESSHRAGTSLGYSQAPVVVAFNPAFKQGPGEAYRKYTVCQYEGTWADLVAAKNELAQLEEGWGGSPNIIGSPQGKSSELSPEQVITIVKKHLKPRE
;
A
#
# COMPACT_ATOMS: atom_id res chain seq x y z
N MET A 1 -10.28 -1.82 -32.26
CA MET A 1 -9.64 -0.83 -31.37
C MET A 1 -10.74 -0.14 -30.58
N GLU A 2 -11.04 -0.66 -29.40
CA GLU A 2 -11.96 -0.02 -28.46
C GLU A 2 -11.14 0.96 -27.61
N LYS A 3 -11.63 2.17 -27.39
CA LYS A 3 -10.88 3.17 -26.60
C LYS A 3 -10.88 2.73 -25.14
N GLN A 4 -9.71 2.73 -24.49
CA GLN A 4 -9.66 2.65 -23.03
C GLN A 4 -10.52 3.78 -22.45
N PRO A 5 -11.29 3.54 -21.37
CA PRO A 5 -12.05 4.60 -20.73
C PRO A 5 -11.07 5.65 -20.22
N THR A 6 -11.18 6.87 -20.76
CA THR A 6 -10.49 8.04 -20.25
C THR A 6 -10.88 8.21 -18.78
N ARG A 7 -9.91 8.18 -17.86
CA ARG A 7 -10.16 8.53 -16.46
C ARG A 7 -10.75 9.93 -16.44
N SER A 8 -12.02 10.04 -16.08
CA SER A 8 -12.66 11.32 -15.79
C SER A 8 -11.95 11.93 -14.58
N PHE A 9 -11.43 13.15 -14.74
CA PHE A 9 -11.01 13.94 -13.59
C PHE A 9 -12.26 14.28 -12.78
N GLU A 10 -12.33 13.76 -11.56
CA GLU A 10 -13.39 14.12 -10.61
C GLU A 10 -13.24 15.61 -10.26
N PRO A 11 -14.35 16.38 -10.12
CA PRO A 11 -14.29 17.75 -9.64
C PRO A 11 -13.72 17.81 -8.22
N GLN A 12 -13.08 18.94 -7.87
CA GLN A 12 -12.72 19.23 -6.49
C GLN A 12 -14.00 19.40 -5.66
N GLU A 13 -14.35 18.41 -4.84
CA GLU A 13 -15.48 18.53 -3.92
C GLU A 13 -15.11 19.42 -2.72
N GLN A 14 -15.84 20.53 -2.62
CA GLN A 14 -15.63 21.54 -1.59
C GLN A 14 -16.36 21.14 -0.31
N PHE A 15 -15.66 20.41 0.58
CA PHE A 15 -16.08 20.36 1.98
C PHE A 15 -16.04 21.78 2.55
N LYS A 16 -16.95 22.09 3.49
CA LYS A 16 -17.23 23.48 3.90
C LYS A 16 -16.03 24.29 4.38
N ASP A 17 -14.96 23.62 4.82
CA ASP A 17 -13.75 24.26 5.34
C ASP A 17 -12.44 23.81 4.68
N TYR A 18 -12.42 22.79 3.80
CA TYR A 18 -11.17 22.30 3.18
C TYR A 18 -11.40 21.66 1.80
N GLN A 19 -10.34 21.66 0.99
CA GLN A 19 -10.22 20.85 -0.23
C GLN A 19 -9.30 19.65 0.05
N PHE A 20 -9.65 18.47 -0.47
CA PHE A 20 -8.81 17.27 -0.40
C PHE A 20 -8.33 16.87 -1.79
N GLY A 21 -7.04 16.55 -1.94
CA GLY A 21 -6.44 16.24 -3.24
C GLY A 21 -5.53 15.02 -3.24
N LEU A 22 -5.59 14.24 -4.32
CA LEU A 22 -4.59 13.20 -4.61
C LEU A 22 -3.64 13.69 -5.71
N ILE A 23 -2.36 13.70 -5.40
CA ILE A 23 -1.28 13.97 -6.34
C ILE A 23 -1.05 12.70 -7.17
N ASP A 24 -1.21 12.78 -8.48
CA ASP A 24 -0.91 11.67 -9.38
C ASP A 24 0.62 11.61 -9.64
N PRO A 25 1.34 10.56 -9.20
CA PRO A 25 2.78 10.47 -9.33
C PRO A 25 3.25 10.17 -10.76
N ARG A 26 2.34 9.89 -11.70
CA ARG A 26 2.68 9.49 -13.07
C ARG A 26 3.20 10.69 -13.87
N SER A 27 4.35 10.53 -14.52
CA SER A 27 4.92 11.58 -15.41
C SER A 27 4.23 11.62 -16.78
N ILE A 28 2.92 11.92 -16.77
CA ILE A 28 2.08 12.15 -17.96
C ILE A 28 1.53 13.59 -17.94
N PRO A 29 1.24 14.21 -19.11
CA PRO A 29 0.83 15.62 -19.17
C PRO A 29 -0.43 15.92 -18.35
N GLU A 30 -1.41 15.02 -18.38
CA GLU A 30 -2.72 15.19 -17.75
C GLU A 30 -2.60 15.16 -16.21
N ALA A 31 -1.74 14.28 -15.69
CA ALA A 31 -1.42 14.21 -14.26
C ALA A 31 -0.75 15.50 -13.78
N LYS A 32 0.22 16.03 -14.54
CA LYS A 32 0.87 17.32 -14.22
C LYS A 32 -0.14 18.45 -14.16
N VAL A 33 -0.96 18.62 -15.19
CA VAL A 33 -1.99 19.67 -15.26
C VAL A 33 -3.04 19.55 -14.14
N ALA A 34 -3.36 18.34 -13.68
CA ALA A 34 -4.24 18.14 -12.54
C ALA A 34 -3.55 18.46 -11.20
N ASN A 35 -2.28 18.08 -11.04
CA ASN A 35 -1.49 18.32 -9.84
C ASN A 35 -1.24 19.82 -9.61
N GLU A 36 -0.91 20.60 -10.65
CA GLU A 36 -0.70 22.06 -10.50
C GLU A 36 -1.92 22.76 -9.87
N LYS A 37 -3.14 22.37 -10.28
CA LYS A 37 -4.40 22.91 -9.72
C LYS A 37 -4.64 22.61 -8.24
N LEU A 38 -3.94 21.63 -7.66
CA LEU A 38 -3.97 21.38 -6.22
C LEU A 38 -3.15 22.44 -5.47
N PHE A 39 -2.09 22.95 -6.11
CA PHE A 39 -1.15 23.95 -5.58
C PHE A 39 -1.56 25.42 -5.83
N GLU A 40 -2.58 25.65 -6.67
CA GLU A 40 -3.16 26.97 -6.96
C GLU A 40 -4.08 27.54 -5.85
N ASN A 41 -4.25 26.84 -4.72
CA ASN A 41 -5.18 27.26 -3.66
C ASN A 41 -4.70 28.52 -2.90
N PRO A 42 -5.46 29.64 -2.90
CA PRO A 42 -5.07 30.90 -2.26
C PRO A 42 -5.04 30.86 -0.72
N TYR A 43 -5.65 29.85 -0.09
CA TYR A 43 -5.61 29.62 1.36
C TYR A 43 -4.41 28.75 1.80
N GLY A 44 -3.59 28.32 0.84
CA GLY A 44 -2.41 27.48 1.06
C GLY A 44 -2.66 25.98 0.93
N VAL A 45 -1.57 25.21 0.94
CA VAL A 45 -1.58 23.77 0.73
C VAL A 45 -0.71 23.06 1.76
N LEU A 46 -1.32 22.16 2.53
CA LEU A 46 -0.65 21.27 3.46
C LEU A 46 -0.43 19.91 2.78
N GLY A 47 0.83 19.50 2.66
CA GLY A 47 1.20 18.15 2.25
C GLY A 47 1.01 17.16 3.40
N ILE A 48 0.56 15.95 3.06
CA ILE A 48 0.54 14.78 3.93
C ILE A 48 1.20 13.65 3.14
N GLU A 49 2.31 13.09 3.61
CA GLU A 49 3.03 11.99 2.94
C GLU A 49 3.40 12.30 1.47
N VAL A 50 3.77 13.57 1.19
CA VAL A 50 4.17 14.01 -0.16
C VAL A 50 5.65 13.67 -0.41
N THR A 51 5.90 12.38 -0.63
CA THR A 51 7.25 11.79 -0.82
C THR A 51 7.96 12.18 -2.13
N ILE A 52 7.39 13.09 -2.93
CA ILE A 52 7.98 13.58 -4.19
C ILE A 52 8.47 15.02 -3.95
N PRO A 53 9.80 15.29 -3.94
CA PRO A 53 10.36 16.59 -3.55
C PRO A 53 9.77 17.78 -4.31
N ALA A 54 9.66 17.69 -5.64
CA ALA A 54 9.10 18.74 -6.50
C ALA A 54 7.59 19.00 -6.33
N TYR A 55 6.90 18.23 -5.48
CA TYR A 55 5.54 18.50 -5.01
C TYR A 55 5.53 18.89 -3.52
N ALA A 56 6.42 18.33 -2.69
CA ALA A 56 6.60 18.76 -1.29
C ALA A 56 7.01 20.23 -1.19
N GLU A 57 7.90 20.69 -2.07
CA GLU A 57 8.33 22.09 -2.22
C GLU A 57 7.18 23.05 -2.56
N LYS A 58 6.05 22.54 -3.08
CA LYS A 58 4.85 23.32 -3.41
C LYS A 58 3.81 23.37 -2.29
N CYS A 59 4.00 22.61 -1.21
CA CYS A 59 3.10 22.61 -0.06
C CYS A 59 3.39 23.84 0.82
N THR A 60 2.70 24.95 0.52
CA THR A 60 2.92 26.27 1.15
C THR A 60 2.63 26.35 2.65
N LEU A 61 1.94 25.34 3.22
CA LEU A 61 1.72 25.17 4.66
C LEU A 61 2.62 24.09 5.29
N GLY A 62 3.64 23.62 4.55
CA GLY A 62 4.51 22.51 4.94
C GLY A 62 4.02 21.14 4.49
N ASN A 63 4.78 20.10 4.84
CA ASN A 63 4.47 18.70 4.49
C ASN A 63 4.62 17.82 5.74
N ILE A 64 3.54 17.15 6.16
CA ILE A 64 3.59 16.11 7.20
C ILE A 64 4.13 14.84 6.56
N ASP A 65 5.45 14.71 6.57
CA ASP A 65 6.16 13.51 6.11
C ASP A 65 7.29 13.20 7.13
N PRO A 66 6.92 12.76 8.35
CA PRO A 66 7.88 12.53 9.43
C PRO A 66 8.87 11.37 9.12
N GLN A 67 8.55 10.53 8.13
CA GLN A 67 9.22 9.25 7.89
C GLN A 67 10.08 9.20 6.62
N HIS A 68 9.98 10.16 5.69
CA HIS A 68 10.87 10.26 4.52
C HIS A 68 11.53 11.64 4.35
N SER A 69 11.21 12.62 5.20
CA SER A 69 12.01 13.85 5.36
C SER A 69 13.02 13.73 6.52
N ASP A 70 13.73 14.80 6.88
CA ASP A 70 14.62 14.89 8.05
C ASP A 70 13.86 14.89 9.41
N GLY A 71 12.70 14.22 9.45
CA GLY A 71 11.79 14.15 10.59
C GLY A 71 12.08 12.99 11.56
N ASN A 72 11.10 12.67 12.40
CA ASN A 72 11.17 11.52 13.29
C ASN A 72 10.47 10.30 12.66
N VAL A 73 11.27 9.33 12.19
CA VAL A 73 10.80 8.09 11.55
C VAL A 73 9.94 7.20 12.47
N ASP A 74 9.96 7.43 13.80
CA ASP A 74 9.14 6.72 14.77
C ASP A 74 7.71 7.31 14.93
N LEU A 75 7.33 8.32 14.14
CA LEU A 75 5.99 8.93 14.11
C LEU A 75 5.31 8.72 12.75
N ALA A 76 4.02 8.36 12.76
CA ALA A 76 3.15 8.35 11.59
C ALA A 76 2.51 9.74 11.37
N ALA A 77 1.97 10.01 10.17
CA ALA A 77 1.39 11.31 9.86
C ALA A 77 0.16 11.64 10.73
N ILE A 78 -0.65 10.64 11.09
CA ILE A 78 -1.80 10.79 11.99
C ILE A 78 -1.40 11.15 13.42
N GLU A 79 -0.21 10.74 13.87
CA GLU A 79 0.29 11.12 15.21
C GLU A 79 0.67 12.60 15.27
N VAL A 80 1.32 13.12 14.21
CA VAL A 80 1.66 14.55 14.07
C VAL A 80 0.40 15.41 13.94
N ALA A 81 -0.63 14.92 13.24
CA ALA A 81 -1.91 15.61 13.06
C ALA A 81 -2.71 15.83 14.37
N GLN A 82 -2.33 15.20 15.50
CA GLN A 82 -2.90 15.50 16.82
C GLN A 82 -2.46 16.85 17.37
N THR A 83 -1.21 17.25 17.14
CA THR A 83 -0.57 18.40 17.81
C THR A 83 -0.24 19.56 16.88
N LEU A 84 -0.22 19.33 15.56
CA LEU A 84 -0.06 20.39 14.55
C LEU A 84 -1.10 21.51 14.74
N GLU A 85 -0.72 22.75 14.41
CA GLU A 85 -1.70 23.82 14.16
C GLU A 85 -2.63 23.42 13.00
N VAL A 86 -3.93 23.73 13.11
CA VAL A 86 -4.89 23.39 12.05
C VAL A 86 -4.72 24.36 10.86
N PRO A 87 -4.68 23.88 9.60
CA PRO A 87 -4.51 24.74 8.44
C PRO A 87 -5.71 25.71 8.28
N PRO A 88 -5.55 26.89 7.65
CA PRO A 88 -6.64 27.85 7.50
C PRO A 88 -7.86 27.27 6.77
N SER A 89 -9.07 27.65 7.19
CA SER A 89 -10.30 27.26 6.45
C SER A 89 -10.22 27.78 5.00
N GLY A 90 -10.54 26.90 4.06
CA GLY A 90 -10.35 27.05 2.62
C GLY A 90 -9.12 26.32 2.05
N ALA A 91 -8.14 25.93 2.88
CA ALA A 91 -6.87 25.33 2.43
C ALA A 91 -7.04 23.94 1.76
N SER A 92 -6.04 23.54 0.98
CA SER A 92 -5.93 22.18 0.45
C SER A 92 -5.12 21.29 1.40
N MET A 93 -5.59 20.07 1.62
CA MET A 93 -4.78 18.96 2.14
C MET A 93 -4.53 17.95 1.01
N VAL A 94 -3.27 17.63 0.73
CA VAL A 94 -2.88 16.84 -0.45
C VAL A 94 -1.94 15.69 -0.09
N THR A 95 -2.06 14.55 -0.79
CA THR A 95 -1.16 13.40 -0.60
C THR A 95 -0.84 12.68 -1.91
N VAL A 96 0.33 12.04 -1.96
CA VAL A 96 0.70 11.08 -3.01
C VAL A 96 0.15 9.68 -2.72
N ARG A 97 -0.15 9.34 -1.45
CA ARG A 97 -0.66 8.03 -1.03
C ARG A 97 -1.97 8.16 -0.27
N ALA A 98 -3.05 7.69 -0.87
CA ALA A 98 -4.37 7.65 -0.24
C ALA A 98 -4.53 6.43 0.68
N ASP A 99 -3.62 6.27 1.64
CA ASP A 99 -3.67 5.24 2.68
C ASP A 99 -4.36 5.76 3.97
N ILE A 100 -4.52 4.87 4.96
CA ILE A 100 -5.31 5.16 6.17
C ILE A 100 -4.60 6.12 7.14
N ASP A 101 -3.26 6.19 7.10
CA ASP A 101 -2.51 7.17 7.90
C ASP A 101 -2.67 8.57 7.30
N ALA A 102 -2.43 8.71 5.99
CA ALA A 102 -2.56 9.99 5.30
C ALA A 102 -4.00 10.53 5.31
N LEU A 103 -5.01 9.70 5.00
CA LEU A 103 -6.41 10.13 5.08
C LEU A 103 -6.88 10.30 6.54
N GLY A 104 -6.29 9.58 7.50
CA GLY A 104 -6.54 9.72 8.93
C GLY A 104 -6.04 11.06 9.47
N ALA A 105 -4.83 11.48 9.09
CA ALA A 105 -4.27 12.79 9.40
C ALA A 105 -5.16 13.93 8.88
N MET A 106 -5.61 13.82 7.61
CA MET A 106 -6.54 14.78 7.00
C MET A 106 -7.89 14.85 7.73
N ALA A 107 -8.45 13.71 8.13
CA ALA A 107 -9.73 13.63 8.83
C ALA A 107 -9.64 14.21 10.25
N LEU A 108 -8.53 13.94 10.96
CA LEU A 108 -8.26 14.47 12.29
C LEU A 108 -8.07 15.99 12.28
N LEU A 109 -7.33 16.54 11.31
CA LEU A 109 -7.18 17.99 11.16
C LEU A 109 -8.53 18.68 10.87
N LYS A 110 -9.35 18.10 9.98
CA LYS A 110 -10.71 18.56 9.69
C LYS A 110 -11.62 18.56 10.93
N HIS A 111 -11.59 17.47 11.70
CA HIS A 111 -12.36 17.33 12.95
C HIS A 111 -11.94 18.38 13.99
N ARG A 112 -10.65 18.53 14.25
CA ARG A 112 -10.08 19.53 15.18
C ARG A 112 -10.43 20.97 14.75
N ALA A 113 -10.32 21.28 13.46
CA ALA A 113 -10.69 22.59 12.91
C ALA A 113 -12.19 22.91 13.04
N SER A 114 -13.04 21.88 12.99
CA SER A 114 -14.49 21.98 13.23
C SER A 114 -14.85 22.19 14.72
N GLY A 115 -13.85 22.34 15.61
CA GLY A 115 -14.04 22.40 17.06
C GLY A 115 -14.29 21.05 17.72
N GLY A 116 -14.05 19.94 17.01
CA GLY A 116 -14.26 18.58 17.50
C GLY A 116 -13.24 18.15 18.55
N GLU A 117 -13.74 17.59 19.66
CA GLU A 117 -12.91 17.02 20.73
C GLU A 117 -12.23 15.72 20.29
N VAL A 118 -10.95 15.57 20.64
CA VAL A 118 -10.15 14.35 20.37
C VAL A 118 -10.22 13.46 21.62
N THR A 119 -11.17 12.52 21.64
CA THR A 119 -11.43 11.68 22.82
C THR A 119 -10.40 10.55 22.99
N SER A 120 -10.36 9.94 24.17
CA SER A 120 -9.51 8.78 24.47
C SER A 120 -9.69 7.61 23.50
N GLU A 121 -10.93 7.38 23.04
CA GLU A 121 -11.27 6.34 22.07
C GLU A 121 -10.76 6.68 20.67
N MET A 122 -10.81 7.96 20.28
CA MET A 122 -10.19 8.43 19.04
C MET A 122 -8.66 8.28 19.11
N ILE A 123 -8.02 8.64 20.23
CA ILE A 123 -6.58 8.47 20.46
C ILE A 123 -6.18 6.99 20.34
N ALA A 124 -6.96 6.07 20.89
CA ALA A 124 -6.70 4.62 20.75
C ALA A 124 -6.78 4.14 19.28
N ARG A 125 -7.69 4.70 18.47
CA ARG A 125 -7.79 4.40 17.03
C ARG A 125 -6.63 5.01 16.23
N ILE A 126 -6.23 6.24 16.56
CA ILE A 126 -5.04 6.91 16.02
C ILE A 126 -3.79 6.06 16.28
N GLN A 127 -3.60 5.59 17.52
CA GLN A 127 -2.48 4.73 17.91
C GLN A 127 -2.50 3.37 17.20
N ASN A 128 -3.66 2.77 16.97
CA ASN A 128 -3.80 1.53 16.20
C ASN A 128 -3.37 1.72 14.73
N ILE A 129 -3.84 2.79 14.08
CA ILE A 129 -3.46 3.16 12.71
C ILE A 129 -1.95 3.40 12.62
N ALA A 130 -1.40 4.26 13.49
CA ALA A 130 0.02 4.61 13.50
C ALA A 130 0.94 3.42 13.78
N SER A 131 0.54 2.51 14.67
CA SER A 131 1.29 1.27 14.94
C SER A 131 1.36 0.36 13.71
N SER A 132 0.29 0.34 12.90
CA SER A 132 0.19 -0.51 11.72
C SER A 132 0.87 0.08 10.47
N ASP A 133 0.89 1.41 10.34
CA ASP A 133 1.76 2.10 9.39
C ASP A 133 3.24 1.87 9.71
N LYS A 134 3.66 2.12 10.95
CA LYS A 134 5.05 1.93 11.39
C LYS A 134 5.51 0.47 11.27
N PHE A 135 4.60 -0.50 11.45
CA PHE A 135 4.87 -1.90 11.11
C PHE A 135 5.15 -2.09 9.61
N ALA A 136 4.35 -1.49 8.72
CA ALA A 136 4.52 -1.61 7.27
C ALA A 136 5.80 -0.94 6.72
N ARG A 137 6.46 -0.10 7.54
CA ARG A 137 7.76 0.55 7.24
C ARG A 137 8.94 -0.08 8.01
N GLY A 138 8.66 -1.00 8.94
CA GLY A 138 9.67 -1.68 9.75
C GLY A 138 10.51 -2.70 8.97
N GLY A 139 11.49 -3.31 9.64
CA GLY A 139 12.22 -4.45 9.10
C GLY A 139 11.36 -5.72 9.07
N TRP A 140 11.75 -6.71 8.27
CA TRP A 140 11.01 -7.98 8.15
C TRP A 140 10.75 -8.61 9.54
N PRO A 141 9.48 -8.84 9.93
CA PRO A 141 9.08 -9.17 11.30
C PRO A 141 9.45 -10.59 11.76
N GLY A 142 10.22 -11.32 10.96
CA GLY A 142 10.44 -12.75 11.11
C GLY A 142 9.29 -13.59 10.55
N LYS A 143 9.39 -14.91 10.74
CA LYS A 143 8.36 -15.85 10.30
C LYS A 143 7.12 -15.75 11.21
N THR A 144 5.95 -15.62 10.61
CA THR A 144 4.65 -15.64 11.28
C THR A 144 3.86 -16.91 10.95
N ASP A 145 2.77 -17.14 11.68
CA ASP A 145 1.81 -18.22 11.38
C ASP A 145 1.10 -17.93 10.04
N LEU A 146 0.79 -18.98 9.28
CA LEU A 146 -0.05 -18.87 8.08
C LEU A 146 -1.54 -18.86 8.48
N PRO A 147 -2.39 -18.08 7.79
CA PRO A 147 -3.83 -18.00 8.07
C PRO A 147 -4.56 -19.36 8.02
N SER A 148 -5.35 -19.65 9.05
CA SER A 148 -6.25 -20.82 9.11
C SER A 148 -7.71 -20.40 9.31
N LYS A 149 -8.62 -21.34 9.57
CA LYS A 149 -10.02 -21.03 9.94
C LYS A 149 -10.14 -20.60 11.41
N GLU A 150 -9.24 -21.12 12.23
CA GLU A 150 -9.16 -20.93 13.68
C GLU A 150 -8.37 -19.66 14.04
N GLN A 151 -7.33 -19.34 13.24
CA GLN A 151 -6.55 -18.11 13.32
C GLN A 151 -6.44 -17.48 11.91
N PRO A 152 -7.51 -16.85 11.40
CA PRO A 152 -7.49 -16.20 10.09
C PRO A 152 -6.60 -14.95 10.08
N TRP A 153 -6.62 -14.19 11.16
CA TRP A 153 -5.90 -12.91 11.28
C TRP A 153 -4.55 -13.06 12.02
N PRO A 154 -3.46 -12.43 11.52
CA PRO A 154 -2.19 -12.36 12.24
C PRO A 154 -2.28 -11.37 13.42
N LYS A 155 -1.40 -11.57 14.41
CA LYS A 155 -1.37 -10.77 15.65
C LYS A 155 -0.80 -9.35 15.47
N SER A 156 -0.07 -9.13 14.39
CA SER A 156 0.49 -7.85 13.94
C SER A 156 0.61 -7.88 12.41
N GLY A 157 0.63 -6.72 11.77
CA GLY A 157 0.54 -6.61 10.31
C GLY A 157 0.34 -5.17 9.84
N SER A 158 0.36 -4.97 8.53
CA SER A 158 -0.13 -3.73 7.91
C SER A 158 -1.65 -3.60 8.08
N ALA A 159 -2.21 -2.41 7.84
CA ALA A 159 -3.60 -2.11 8.15
C ALA A 159 -4.62 -2.95 7.34
N SER A 160 -4.21 -3.48 6.19
CA SER A 160 -4.99 -4.43 5.37
C SER A 160 -4.86 -5.89 5.82
N GLU A 161 -3.94 -6.19 6.74
CA GLU A 161 -3.63 -7.55 7.18
C GLU A 161 -4.10 -7.84 8.61
N THR A 162 -4.40 -6.82 9.42
CA THR A 162 -4.89 -6.97 10.81
C THR A 162 -6.41 -6.85 10.91
N GLU A 163 -7.01 -7.66 11.79
CA GLU A 163 -8.47 -7.70 11.99
C GLU A 163 -9.07 -6.32 12.33
N SER A 164 -8.39 -5.53 13.16
CA SER A 164 -8.90 -4.26 13.71
C SER A 164 -8.90 -3.08 12.74
N LEU A 165 -8.25 -3.21 11.57
CA LEU A 165 -8.13 -2.15 10.56
C LEU A 165 -8.57 -2.60 9.16
N ALA A 166 -8.64 -3.90 8.86
CA ALA A 166 -8.84 -4.39 7.51
C ALA A 166 -10.07 -3.81 6.80
N ALA A 167 -11.22 -3.65 7.48
CA ALA A 167 -12.44 -3.11 6.86
C ALA A 167 -12.27 -1.63 6.43
N ILE A 168 -11.71 -0.79 7.30
CA ILE A 168 -11.47 0.64 7.00
C ILE A 168 -10.30 0.83 6.03
N ALA A 169 -9.24 0.01 6.11
CA ALA A 169 -8.16 -0.01 5.13
C ALA A 169 -8.67 -0.43 3.73
N ALA A 170 -9.52 -1.45 3.64
CA ALA A 170 -10.13 -1.89 2.38
C ALA A 170 -11.12 -0.87 1.79
N ARG A 171 -11.69 0.00 2.63
CA ARG A 171 -12.50 1.15 2.20
C ARG A 171 -11.62 2.28 1.66
N VAL A 172 -10.54 2.61 2.36
CA VAL A 172 -9.58 3.63 1.95
C VAL A 172 -8.90 3.25 0.62
N MET A 173 -8.58 1.97 0.43
CA MET A 173 -7.98 1.47 -0.82
C MET A 173 -9.00 1.22 -1.97
N ASP A 174 -10.28 1.57 -1.80
CA ASP A 174 -11.29 1.39 -2.85
C ASP A 174 -11.29 2.55 -3.85
N PHE A 175 -10.41 2.47 -4.86
CA PHE A 175 -10.28 3.47 -5.93
C PHE A 175 -11.52 3.64 -6.85
N LYS A 176 -12.65 2.96 -6.56
CA LYS A 176 -13.95 3.23 -7.19
C LYS A 176 -14.85 4.16 -6.37
N ALA A 177 -14.49 4.42 -5.11
CA ALA A 177 -15.19 5.37 -4.25
C ALA A 177 -14.52 6.76 -4.34
N PRO A 178 -15.30 7.85 -4.48
CA PRO A 178 -14.77 9.20 -4.46
C PRO A 178 -13.89 9.46 -3.22
N LEU A 179 -12.89 10.33 -3.36
CA LEU A 179 -12.03 10.72 -2.23
C LEU A 179 -12.87 11.22 -1.04
N ALA A 180 -13.92 12.00 -1.32
CA ALA A 180 -14.85 12.52 -0.34
C ALA A 180 -15.51 11.42 0.53
N ASP A 181 -16.07 10.38 -0.09
CA ASP A 181 -16.75 9.31 0.64
C ASP A 181 -15.77 8.37 1.36
N ARG A 182 -14.49 8.33 0.96
CA ARG A 182 -13.43 7.61 1.68
C ARG A 182 -12.97 8.40 2.91
N MET A 183 -12.73 9.70 2.74
CA MET A 183 -12.45 10.65 3.82
C MET A 183 -13.53 10.61 4.91
N LYS A 184 -14.80 10.65 4.51
CA LYS A 184 -15.93 10.54 5.43
C LYS A 184 -15.93 9.23 6.23
N SER A 185 -15.64 8.09 5.59
CA SER A 185 -15.54 6.80 6.30
C SER A 185 -14.41 6.77 7.33
N VAL A 186 -13.30 7.47 7.09
CA VAL A 186 -12.19 7.57 8.05
C VAL A 186 -12.55 8.50 9.21
N GLU A 187 -13.20 9.63 8.94
CA GLU A 187 -13.71 10.56 9.96
C GLU A 187 -14.76 9.89 10.88
N GLU A 188 -15.68 9.12 10.31
CA GLU A 188 -16.67 8.32 11.04
C GLU A 188 -16.00 7.22 11.86
N TYR A 189 -15.06 6.46 11.29
CA TYR A 189 -14.29 5.46 12.03
C TYR A 189 -13.49 6.08 13.20
N LEU A 190 -12.80 7.20 12.99
CA LEU A 190 -12.01 7.86 14.03
C LEU A 190 -12.88 8.37 15.18
N THR A 191 -14.07 8.91 14.88
CA THR A 191 -14.99 9.47 15.88
C THR A 191 -15.79 8.40 16.62
N THR A 192 -16.54 7.54 15.90
CA THR A 192 -17.46 6.56 16.52
C THR A 192 -16.86 5.16 16.65
N GLY A 193 -15.88 4.79 15.83
CA GLY A 193 -15.41 3.42 15.66
C GLY A 193 -16.30 2.58 14.74
N THR A 194 -17.28 3.20 14.07
CA THR A 194 -18.15 2.51 13.11
C THR A 194 -17.36 2.14 11.86
N GLU A 195 -17.43 0.88 11.45
CA GLU A 195 -16.80 0.41 10.22
C GLU A 195 -17.69 0.71 8.99
N PRO A 196 -17.07 0.98 7.82
CA PRO A 196 -17.83 1.20 6.58
C PRO A 196 -18.59 -0.06 6.16
N ALA A 197 -19.91 0.05 6.07
CA ALA A 197 -20.82 -1.07 5.84
C ALA A 197 -20.46 -1.92 4.61
N GLY A 198 -20.52 -3.25 4.75
CA GLY A 198 -20.17 -4.21 3.69
C GLY A 198 -18.67 -4.48 3.54
N TYR A 199 -17.79 -3.63 4.08
CA TYR A 199 -16.34 -3.85 3.98
C TYR A 199 -15.83 -4.89 4.99
N ARG A 200 -16.46 -5.02 6.17
CA ARG A 200 -16.14 -6.09 7.14
C ARG A 200 -16.43 -7.45 6.53
N GLU A 201 -17.65 -7.66 6.05
CA GLU A 201 -18.11 -8.90 5.43
C GLU A 201 -17.25 -9.25 4.19
N LYS A 202 -16.85 -8.25 3.41
CA LYS A 202 -15.91 -8.40 2.30
C LYS A 202 -14.53 -8.89 2.77
N VAL A 203 -13.91 -8.26 3.77
CA VAL A 203 -12.56 -8.66 4.19
C VAL A 203 -12.56 -10.01 4.90
N GLU A 204 -13.57 -10.34 5.70
CA GLU A 204 -13.71 -11.70 6.26
C GLU A 204 -13.86 -12.76 5.16
N ALA A 205 -14.66 -12.49 4.11
CA ALA A 205 -14.81 -13.41 2.98
C ALA A 205 -13.50 -13.58 2.18
N GLU A 206 -12.77 -12.49 1.94
CA GLU A 206 -11.45 -12.52 1.29
C GLU A 206 -10.39 -13.22 2.17
N ARG A 207 -10.54 -13.18 3.50
CA ARG A 207 -9.72 -13.93 4.48
C ARG A 207 -10.03 -15.42 4.47
N ALA A 208 -11.31 -15.78 4.50
CA ALA A 208 -11.78 -17.15 4.50
C ALA A 208 -11.45 -17.89 3.20
N ASP A 209 -11.55 -17.22 2.04
CA ASP A 209 -11.11 -17.77 0.76
C ASP A 209 -9.60 -18.07 0.77
N MET A 210 -8.78 -17.15 1.28
CA MET A 210 -7.33 -17.35 1.39
C MET A 210 -6.96 -18.52 2.32
N ALA A 211 -7.63 -18.66 3.47
CA ALA A 211 -7.43 -19.80 4.38
C ALA A 211 -7.89 -21.12 3.75
N ALA A 212 -9.01 -21.13 3.04
CA ALA A 212 -9.51 -22.30 2.31
C ALA A 212 -8.62 -22.66 1.11
N ALA A 213 -7.95 -21.69 0.48
CA ALA A 213 -7.00 -21.92 -0.61
C ALA A 213 -5.67 -22.52 -0.10
N LEU A 214 -5.22 -22.14 1.10
CA LEU A 214 -4.12 -22.80 1.81
C LEU A 214 -4.49 -24.24 2.18
N GLU A 215 -5.63 -24.44 2.86
CA GLU A 215 -6.14 -25.76 3.28
C GLU A 215 -6.23 -26.77 2.12
N LYS A 216 -6.68 -26.30 0.95
CA LYS A 216 -6.86 -27.14 -0.25
C LYS A 216 -5.59 -27.30 -1.10
N GLY A 217 -4.45 -26.73 -0.69
CA GLY A 217 -3.19 -26.78 -1.46
C GLY A 217 -3.22 -25.98 -2.77
N ALA A 218 -4.18 -25.05 -2.93
CA ALA A 218 -4.24 -24.11 -4.06
C ALA A 218 -3.27 -22.92 -3.89
N ILE A 219 -2.68 -22.77 -2.70
CA ILE A 219 -1.48 -21.98 -2.45
C ILE A 219 -0.42 -22.95 -1.92
N LYS A 220 0.68 -23.12 -2.64
CA LYS A 220 1.86 -23.88 -2.18
C LYS A 220 2.94 -22.89 -1.74
N ILE A 221 3.63 -23.18 -0.65
CA ILE A 221 4.76 -22.36 -0.17
C ILE A 221 5.93 -23.29 0.15
N GLU A 222 7.09 -23.01 -0.44
CA GLU A 222 8.32 -23.79 -0.27
C GLU A 222 9.50 -22.88 0.10
N MET A 223 10.38 -23.37 0.98
CA MET A 223 11.42 -22.58 1.62
C MET A 223 12.81 -22.90 1.06
N PHE A 224 13.49 -21.87 0.56
CA PHE A 224 14.80 -21.96 -0.07
C PHE A 224 15.84 -21.11 0.66
N ALA A 225 17.12 -21.35 0.35
CA ALA A 225 18.27 -20.59 0.87
C ALA A 225 18.30 -20.42 2.41
N GLY A 226 18.01 -21.50 3.15
CA GLY A 226 17.99 -21.49 4.62
C GLY A 226 16.78 -20.79 5.24
N GLY A 227 15.73 -20.53 4.46
CA GLY A 227 14.54 -19.78 4.89
C GLY A 227 14.50 -18.34 4.39
N ASN A 228 15.58 -17.86 3.75
CA ASN A 228 15.65 -16.49 3.23
C ASN A 228 14.79 -16.24 1.98
N ILE A 229 14.38 -17.30 1.27
CA ILE A 229 13.48 -17.21 0.11
C ILE A 229 12.24 -18.08 0.34
N ALA A 230 11.05 -17.52 0.16
CA ALA A 230 9.80 -18.27 0.00
C ALA A 230 9.41 -18.30 -1.48
N TYR A 231 9.37 -19.49 -2.07
CA TYR A 231 8.66 -19.72 -3.33
C TYR A 231 7.16 -19.86 -3.02
N VAL A 232 6.30 -19.17 -3.77
CA VAL A 232 4.85 -19.25 -3.58
C VAL A 232 4.17 -19.50 -4.92
N GLU A 233 3.62 -20.69 -5.12
CA GLU A 233 2.85 -21.04 -6.31
C GLU A 233 1.35 -20.88 -6.02
N SER A 234 0.71 -19.92 -6.68
CA SER A 234 -0.76 -19.79 -6.65
C SER A 234 -1.32 -18.88 -7.73
N SER A 235 -2.56 -19.15 -8.15
CA SER A 235 -3.41 -18.19 -8.86
C SER A 235 -3.99 -17.10 -7.94
N HIS A 236 -4.01 -17.31 -6.62
CA HIS A 236 -4.61 -16.42 -5.64
C HIS A 236 -3.79 -15.13 -5.42
N ARG A 237 -4.48 -14.01 -5.20
CA ARG A 237 -3.88 -12.66 -5.17
C ARG A 237 -2.88 -12.40 -4.02
N ALA A 238 -2.91 -13.21 -2.95
CA ALA A 238 -2.11 -13.01 -1.74
C ALA A 238 -0.73 -13.72 -1.74
N GLY A 239 -0.25 -14.17 -2.91
CA GLY A 239 1.01 -14.91 -2.99
C GLY A 239 2.23 -14.18 -2.42
N THR A 240 2.28 -12.84 -2.53
CA THR A 240 3.38 -12.04 -1.98
C THR A 240 3.31 -11.86 -0.46
N SER A 241 2.15 -11.53 0.11
CA SER A 241 2.01 -11.36 1.56
C SER A 241 2.17 -12.66 2.32
N LEU A 242 1.62 -13.77 1.81
CA LEU A 242 1.84 -15.11 2.38
C LEU A 242 3.31 -15.56 2.25
N GLY A 243 4.01 -15.14 1.19
CA GLY A 243 5.45 -15.31 1.08
C GLY A 243 6.21 -14.52 2.15
N TYR A 244 5.85 -13.25 2.37
CA TYR A 244 6.45 -12.41 3.41
C TYR A 244 6.16 -12.90 4.83
N SER A 245 5.04 -13.58 5.06
CA SER A 245 4.78 -14.30 6.32
C SER A 245 5.82 -15.40 6.60
N GLN A 246 6.58 -15.87 5.60
CA GLN A 246 7.54 -16.98 5.75
C GLN A 246 8.99 -16.60 5.49
N ALA A 247 9.29 -15.64 4.59
CA ALA A 247 10.64 -15.22 4.20
C ALA A 247 10.74 -13.71 3.89
N PRO A 248 11.94 -13.10 4.03
CA PRO A 248 12.19 -11.70 3.65
C PRO A 248 12.25 -11.48 2.13
N VAL A 249 12.51 -12.53 1.34
CA VAL A 249 12.49 -12.49 -0.13
C VAL A 249 11.47 -13.50 -0.65
N VAL A 250 10.65 -13.09 -1.61
CA VAL A 250 9.56 -13.91 -2.15
C VAL A 250 9.74 -14.09 -3.66
N VAL A 251 9.57 -15.33 -4.13
CA VAL A 251 9.44 -15.68 -5.55
C VAL A 251 8.01 -16.18 -5.75
N ALA A 252 7.08 -15.27 -6.01
CA ALA A 252 5.68 -15.59 -6.25
C ALA A 252 5.46 -15.96 -7.73
N PHE A 253 5.03 -17.19 -7.98
CA PHE A 253 4.66 -17.69 -9.30
C PHE A 253 3.14 -17.84 -9.40
N ASN A 254 2.56 -17.17 -10.40
CA ASN A 254 1.17 -17.35 -10.77
C ASN A 254 1.10 -18.06 -12.13
N PRO A 255 0.59 -19.30 -12.20
CA PRO A 255 0.54 -20.08 -13.43
C PRO A 255 -0.52 -19.59 -14.43
N ALA A 256 -1.45 -18.72 -14.01
CA ALA A 256 -2.60 -18.29 -14.80
C ALA A 256 -2.97 -16.82 -14.51
N PHE A 257 -1.97 -15.92 -14.44
CA PHE A 257 -2.18 -14.51 -14.15
C PHE A 257 -2.96 -13.84 -15.29
N LYS A 258 -3.96 -13.01 -14.96
CA LYS A 258 -4.74 -12.24 -15.94
C LYS A 258 -4.59 -10.75 -15.70
N GLN A 259 -4.34 -10.01 -16.78
CA GLN A 259 -4.33 -8.54 -16.76
C GLN A 259 -5.55 -8.02 -17.55
N GLY A 260 -6.62 -7.67 -16.83
CA GLY A 260 -7.88 -7.25 -17.45
C GLY A 260 -8.55 -8.40 -18.24
N PRO A 261 -9.15 -8.14 -19.42
CA PRO A 261 -9.86 -9.15 -20.21
C PRO A 261 -8.94 -10.05 -21.06
N GLY A 262 -7.61 -9.93 -20.93
CA GLY A 262 -6.65 -10.74 -21.70
C GLY A 262 -6.60 -12.21 -21.30
N GLU A 263 -5.85 -12.99 -22.08
CA GLU A 263 -5.58 -14.40 -21.78
C GLU A 263 -4.76 -14.55 -20.48
N ALA A 264 -4.81 -15.75 -19.89
CA ALA A 264 -4.04 -16.08 -18.70
C ALA A 264 -2.60 -16.44 -19.07
N TYR A 265 -1.62 -15.93 -18.34
CA TYR A 265 -0.20 -16.17 -18.61
C TYR A 265 0.61 -16.54 -17.36
N ARG A 266 1.68 -17.32 -17.56
CA ARG A 266 2.67 -17.65 -16.52
C ARG A 266 3.41 -16.38 -16.11
N LYS A 267 3.36 -16.01 -14.83
CA LYS A 267 4.00 -14.79 -14.32
C LYS A 267 4.79 -15.05 -13.03
N TYR A 268 6.02 -14.57 -12.99
CA TYR A 268 6.80 -14.45 -11.76
C TYR A 268 6.81 -13.01 -11.25
N THR A 269 6.71 -12.86 -9.94
CA THR A 269 6.99 -11.62 -9.20
C THR A 269 8.05 -11.97 -8.16
N VAL A 270 9.20 -11.29 -8.18
CA VAL A 270 10.24 -11.44 -7.16
C VAL A 270 10.35 -10.14 -6.40
N CYS A 271 10.20 -10.18 -5.08
CA CYS A 271 10.24 -9.00 -4.24
C CYS A 271 10.95 -9.25 -2.91
N GLN A 272 11.54 -8.20 -2.34
CA GLN A 272 12.19 -8.22 -1.04
C GLN A 272 11.50 -7.24 -0.09
N TYR A 273 11.43 -7.58 1.20
CA TYR A 273 10.72 -6.79 2.21
C TYR A 273 11.37 -5.40 2.38
N GLU A 274 12.70 -5.39 2.49
CA GLU A 274 13.56 -4.21 2.42
C GLU A 274 14.61 -4.40 1.32
N GLY A 275 15.20 -3.31 0.82
CA GLY A 275 16.31 -3.35 -0.16
C GLY A 275 17.63 -3.98 0.35
N THR A 276 17.66 -4.48 1.59
CA THR A 276 18.83 -5.02 2.31
C THR A 276 19.05 -6.53 2.11
N TRP A 277 18.08 -7.29 1.59
CA TRP A 277 18.12 -8.76 1.58
C TRP A 277 18.61 -9.38 0.26
N ALA A 278 18.48 -8.68 -0.88
CA ALA A 278 18.91 -9.13 -2.20
C ALA A 278 19.32 -7.96 -3.12
N ASP A 279 20.15 -8.25 -4.13
CA ASP A 279 20.30 -7.39 -5.30
C ASP A 279 19.36 -7.86 -6.42
N LEU A 280 18.11 -7.38 -6.37
CA LEU A 280 17.13 -7.67 -7.42
C LEU A 280 17.44 -6.94 -8.73
N VAL A 281 18.33 -5.94 -8.75
CA VAL A 281 18.77 -5.29 -10.01
C VAL A 281 19.70 -6.24 -10.75
N ALA A 282 20.69 -6.82 -10.06
CA ALA A 282 21.57 -7.86 -10.59
C ALA A 282 20.78 -9.13 -10.98
N ALA A 283 19.87 -9.60 -10.13
CA ALA A 283 19.02 -10.76 -10.44
C ALA A 283 18.16 -10.54 -11.68
N LYS A 284 17.49 -9.38 -11.81
CA LYS A 284 16.71 -9.01 -13.00
C LYS A 284 17.59 -8.95 -14.26
N ASN A 285 18.80 -8.41 -14.16
CA ASN A 285 19.72 -8.30 -15.30
C ASN A 285 20.20 -9.69 -15.78
N GLU A 286 20.36 -10.67 -14.89
CA GLU A 286 20.70 -12.04 -15.23
C GLU A 286 19.48 -12.82 -15.76
N LEU A 287 18.29 -12.62 -15.19
CA LEU A 287 17.03 -13.16 -15.72
C LEU A 287 16.74 -12.63 -17.14
N ALA A 288 17.04 -11.35 -17.40
CA ALA A 288 16.91 -10.72 -18.72
C ALA A 288 17.88 -11.27 -19.79
N GLN A 289 18.93 -12.01 -19.39
CA GLN A 289 19.81 -12.73 -20.33
C GLN A 289 19.23 -14.09 -20.76
N LEU A 290 18.29 -14.64 -19.99
CA LEU A 290 17.58 -15.89 -20.31
C LEU A 290 16.21 -15.62 -20.95
N GLU A 291 15.54 -14.53 -20.57
CA GLU A 291 14.21 -14.17 -21.04
C GLU A 291 14.08 -12.65 -21.23
N GLU A 292 13.88 -12.19 -22.46
CA GLU A 292 13.69 -10.75 -22.71
C GLU A 292 12.34 -10.25 -22.13
N GLY A 293 12.41 -9.12 -21.41
CA GLY A 293 11.26 -8.36 -20.92
C GLY A 293 11.08 -8.31 -19.40
N TRP A 294 12.03 -8.85 -18.62
CA TRP A 294 12.05 -8.69 -17.16
C TRP A 294 12.20 -7.21 -16.76
N GLY A 295 11.37 -6.75 -15.83
CA GLY A 295 11.28 -5.34 -15.43
C GLY A 295 10.95 -5.14 -13.96
N GLY A 296 10.90 -3.89 -13.52
CA GLY A 296 10.57 -3.50 -12.14
C GLY A 296 11.55 -2.52 -11.51
N SER A 297 11.52 -2.45 -10.19
CA SER A 297 12.30 -1.56 -9.31
C SER A 297 13.30 -2.36 -8.45
N PRO A 298 14.20 -1.72 -7.69
CA PRO A 298 15.17 -2.42 -6.83
C PRO A 298 14.55 -3.34 -5.74
N ASN A 299 13.29 -3.12 -5.35
CA ASN A 299 12.62 -3.92 -4.31
C ASN A 299 11.58 -4.92 -4.86
N ILE A 300 11.15 -4.76 -6.12
CA ILE A 300 10.20 -5.67 -6.77
C ILE A 300 10.45 -5.70 -8.29
N ILE A 301 10.73 -6.90 -8.79
CA ILE A 301 10.93 -7.23 -10.20
C ILE A 301 9.90 -8.27 -10.63
N GLY A 302 9.67 -8.41 -11.94
CA GLY A 302 8.77 -9.42 -12.46
C GLY A 302 9.13 -9.85 -13.87
N SER A 303 8.62 -11.04 -14.22
CA SER A 303 8.70 -11.57 -15.57
C SER A 303 7.94 -10.68 -16.56
N PRO A 304 8.12 -10.89 -17.88
CA PRO A 304 7.48 -10.08 -18.91
C PRO A 304 5.95 -9.99 -18.73
N GLN A 305 5.38 -8.83 -19.04
CA GLN A 305 3.92 -8.63 -19.00
C GLN A 305 3.28 -9.03 -20.33
N GLY A 306 2.06 -9.57 -20.29
CA GLY A 306 1.28 -9.91 -21.48
C GLY A 306 1.76 -11.14 -22.28
N LYS A 307 2.89 -11.77 -21.90
CA LYS A 307 3.31 -13.09 -22.40
C LYS A 307 3.64 -14.01 -21.23
N SER A 308 3.43 -15.32 -21.41
CA SER A 308 3.88 -16.31 -20.42
C SER A 308 5.40 -16.29 -20.31
N SER A 309 5.90 -16.31 -19.08
CA SER A 309 7.30 -16.63 -18.82
C SER A 309 7.57 -18.09 -19.20
N GLU A 310 8.69 -18.34 -19.86
CA GLU A 310 9.16 -19.66 -20.28
C GLU A 310 10.03 -20.31 -19.19
N LEU A 311 10.75 -19.50 -18.40
CA LEU A 311 11.65 -19.95 -17.33
C LEU A 311 10.96 -20.87 -16.32
N SER A 312 11.72 -21.82 -15.74
CA SER A 312 11.23 -22.71 -14.68
C SER A 312 11.34 -22.06 -13.29
N PRO A 313 10.58 -22.54 -12.28
CA PRO A 313 10.74 -22.07 -10.90
C PRO A 313 12.17 -22.19 -10.40
N GLU A 314 12.84 -23.31 -10.71
CA GLU A 314 14.20 -23.61 -10.27
C GLU A 314 15.21 -22.64 -10.87
N GLN A 315 15.05 -22.22 -12.14
CA GLN A 315 15.90 -21.21 -12.76
C GLN A 315 15.77 -19.85 -12.04
N VAL A 316 14.53 -19.39 -11.80
CA VAL A 316 14.27 -18.12 -11.12
C VAL A 316 14.80 -18.15 -9.68
N ILE A 317 14.48 -19.19 -8.91
CA ILE A 317 14.96 -19.38 -7.53
C ILE A 317 16.49 -19.45 -7.49
N THR A 318 17.13 -20.13 -8.45
CA THR A 318 18.61 -20.23 -8.49
C THR A 318 19.27 -18.87 -8.69
N ILE A 319 18.76 -18.04 -9.60
CA ILE A 319 19.30 -16.69 -9.84
C ILE A 319 19.02 -15.78 -8.64
N VAL A 320 17.81 -15.80 -8.08
CA VAL A 320 17.49 -14.99 -6.89
C VAL A 320 18.36 -15.39 -5.69
N LYS A 321 18.60 -16.70 -5.49
CA LYS A 321 19.50 -17.23 -4.45
C LYS A 321 20.96 -16.76 -4.63
N LYS A 322 21.44 -16.65 -5.87
CA LYS A 322 22.79 -16.17 -6.21
C LYS A 322 23.01 -14.71 -5.82
N HIS A 323 21.94 -13.89 -5.85
CA HIS A 323 21.97 -12.45 -5.56
C HIS A 323 21.39 -12.10 -4.18
N LEU A 324 21.24 -13.07 -3.28
CA LEU A 324 21.02 -12.77 -1.86
C LEU A 324 22.22 -12.02 -1.28
N LYS A 325 21.95 -11.00 -0.47
CA LYS A 325 22.98 -10.27 0.25
C LYS A 325 23.42 -11.07 1.49
N PRO A 326 24.72 -11.05 1.86
CA PRO A 326 25.14 -11.54 3.17
C PRO A 326 24.38 -10.83 4.29
N ARG A 327 24.08 -11.55 5.37
CA ARG A 327 23.84 -10.96 6.68
C ARG A 327 25.13 -11.06 7.49
N GLU A 328 25.29 -10.15 8.43
CA GLU A 328 26.25 -10.23 9.53
C GLU A 328 25.59 -10.87 10.75
#